data_AF-A0A969EZ12-F1
#
_entry.id   AF-A0A969EZ12-F1
#
_cell.length_a   1.000
_cell.length_b   1.000
_cell.length_c   1.000
_cell.angle_alpha   90.00
_cell.angle_beta   90.00
_cell.angle_gamma   90.00
#
_symmetry.space_group_name_H-M   'P 1'
#
loop_
_entity.id
_entity.type
_entity.pdbx_description
1 polymer ?
#
loop_
_entity_poly.entity_id
_entity_poly.type
_entity_poly.pdbx_seq_one_letter_code
_entity_poly.pdbx_strand_id
1 'polypeptide(L)'
;MNPEALLAKYDDGDRQFETIELTDAQLTHRKLPGINLRRSQLVGANFQCGDLALADFSQANLRSADLRHANLKRADLTEADLSQANLSNSDLYAAQMRYALMSQAQLNQADFAPE
;
A
#
# COMPACT_ATOMS: atom_id res chain seq x y z
N MET A 1 7.11 -14.50 3.99
CA MET A 1 8.44 -13.84 4.08
C MET A 1 8.33 -12.80 5.19
N ASN A 2 9.40 -12.44 5.91
CA ASN A 2 9.32 -11.33 6.87
C ASN A 2 9.65 -9.98 6.20
N PRO A 3 9.32 -8.84 6.83
CA PRO A 3 9.60 -7.53 6.28
C PRO A 3 11.08 -7.29 6.00
N GLU A 4 11.99 -7.78 6.86
CA GLU A 4 13.44 -7.57 6.69
C GLU A 4 13.97 -8.24 5.41
N ALA A 5 13.52 -9.47 5.13
CA ALA A 5 13.92 -10.17 3.91
C ALA A 5 13.32 -9.54 2.66
N LEU A 6 12.11 -8.99 2.74
CA LEU A 6 11.54 -8.20 1.65
C LEU A 6 12.41 -6.97 1.36
N LEU A 7 12.79 -6.23 2.41
CA LEU A 7 13.59 -5.02 2.26
C LEU A 7 14.96 -5.32 1.66
N ALA A 8 15.65 -6.35 2.14
CA ALA A 8 16.94 -6.76 1.59
C ALA A 8 16.84 -7.10 0.09
N LYS A 9 15.81 -7.86 -0.31
CA LYS A 9 15.58 -8.17 -1.73
C LYS A 9 15.21 -6.94 -2.55
N TYR A 10 14.43 -6.03 -1.98
CA TYR A 10 14.05 -4.79 -2.63
C TYR A 10 15.28 -3.90 -2.89
N ASP A 11 16.19 -3.83 -1.91
CA ASP A 11 17.47 -3.13 -2.02
C ASP A 11 18.38 -3.75 -3.07
N ASP A 12 18.31 -5.08 -3.26
CA ASP A 12 18.98 -5.81 -4.34
C ASP A 12 18.32 -5.62 -5.74
N GLY A 13 17.25 -4.83 -5.81
CA GLY A 13 16.57 -4.48 -7.06
C GLY A 13 15.35 -5.35 -7.39
N ASP A 14 15.00 -6.33 -6.54
CA ASP A 14 13.76 -7.08 -6.71
C ASP A 14 12.55 -6.16 -6.48
N ARG A 15 11.52 -6.36 -7.27
CA ARG A 15 10.25 -5.64 -7.14
C ARG A 15 9.07 -6.60 -7.02
N GLN A 16 9.28 -7.90 -7.21
CA GLN A 16 8.22 -8.88 -7.39
C GLN A 16 7.98 -9.64 -6.08
N PHE A 17 6.95 -9.22 -5.35
CA PHE A 17 6.58 -9.75 -4.05
C PHE A 17 5.09 -10.14 -4.01
N GLU A 18 4.62 -10.79 -5.07
CA GLU A 18 3.23 -11.24 -5.20
C GLU A 18 2.89 -12.34 -4.20
N THR A 19 1.64 -12.38 -3.73
CA THR A 19 1.08 -13.47 -2.91
C THR A 19 1.81 -13.74 -1.60
N ILE A 20 2.44 -12.74 -1.01
CA ILE A 20 3.17 -12.90 0.26
C ILE A 20 2.30 -12.58 1.47
N GLU A 21 2.68 -13.18 2.60
CA GLU A 21 2.10 -12.94 3.92
C GLU A 21 2.95 -11.93 4.69
N LEU A 22 2.38 -10.77 4.99
CA LEU A 22 2.98 -9.64 5.71
C LEU A 22 1.96 -8.95 6.63
N THR A 23 1.02 -9.72 7.20
CA THR A 23 0.10 -9.26 8.24
C THR A 23 0.88 -8.60 9.38
N ASP A 24 0.42 -7.42 9.81
CA ASP A 24 1.01 -6.57 10.85
C ASP A 24 2.47 -6.12 10.58
N ALA A 25 2.96 -6.25 9.34
CA ALA A 25 4.30 -5.84 8.96
C ALA A 25 4.55 -4.35 9.23
N GLN A 26 5.74 -4.03 9.76
CA GLN A 26 6.16 -2.65 10.05
C GLN A 26 7.06 -2.13 8.92
N LEU A 27 6.49 -1.33 8.03
CA LEU A 27 7.11 -0.74 6.84
C LEU A 27 6.99 0.79 6.82
N THR A 28 6.88 1.41 7.99
CA THR A 28 6.83 2.86 8.18
C THR A 28 8.06 3.55 7.57
N HIS A 29 7.86 4.68 6.89
CA HIS A 29 8.91 5.49 6.24
C HIS A 29 9.71 4.80 5.12
N ARG A 30 9.33 3.60 4.68
CA ARG A 30 10.08 2.87 3.65
C ARG A 30 9.86 3.49 2.28
N LYS A 31 10.93 3.47 1.45
CA LYS A 31 10.87 3.86 0.04
C LYS A 31 10.76 2.60 -0.80
N LEU A 32 9.55 2.29 -1.25
CA LEU A 32 9.22 1.11 -2.03
C LEU A 32 8.49 1.47 -3.34
N PRO A 33 8.94 2.48 -4.11
CA PRO A 33 8.26 2.82 -5.37
C PRO A 33 8.29 1.63 -6.34
N GLY A 34 7.15 1.39 -6.99
CA GLY A 34 6.99 0.31 -7.97
C GLY A 34 7.06 -1.10 -7.37
N ILE A 35 6.95 -1.26 -6.05
CA ILE A 35 6.87 -2.60 -5.45
C ILE A 35 5.59 -3.32 -5.92
N ASN A 36 5.71 -4.58 -6.31
CA ASN A 36 4.58 -5.44 -6.63
C ASN A 36 4.24 -6.30 -5.40
N LEU A 37 3.12 -5.96 -4.75
CA LEU A 37 2.51 -6.67 -3.63
C LEU A 37 1.12 -7.20 -4.01
N ARG A 38 0.91 -7.49 -5.29
CA ARG A 38 -0.34 -8.01 -5.82
C ARG A 38 -0.76 -9.28 -5.07
N ARG A 39 -2.05 -9.35 -4.71
CA ARG A 39 -2.68 -10.49 -4.01
C ARG A 39 -2.06 -10.85 -2.66
N SER A 40 -1.22 -9.98 -2.08
CA SER A 40 -0.58 -10.22 -0.80
C SER A 40 -1.53 -9.99 0.37
N GLN A 41 -1.26 -10.65 1.50
CA GLN A 41 -1.94 -10.40 2.77
C GLN A 41 -1.16 -9.35 3.57
N LEU A 42 -1.78 -8.19 3.75
CA LEU A 42 -1.21 -7.00 4.37
C LEU A 42 -2.15 -6.44 5.46
N VAL A 43 -2.95 -7.32 6.06
CA VAL A 43 -3.90 -6.93 7.12
C VAL A 43 -3.12 -6.28 8.26
N GLY A 44 -3.53 -5.09 8.69
CA GLY A 44 -2.86 -4.36 9.77
C GLY A 44 -1.43 -3.87 9.46
N ALA A 45 -0.94 -4.05 8.23
CA ALA A 45 0.40 -3.60 7.87
C ALA A 45 0.53 -2.07 7.99
N ASN A 46 1.67 -1.61 8.49
CA ASN A 46 1.96 -0.21 8.71
C ASN A 46 2.90 0.31 7.61
N PHE A 47 2.34 1.14 6.72
CA PHE A 47 3.01 1.85 5.64
C PHE A 47 3.03 3.36 5.85
N GLN A 48 2.78 3.84 7.08
CA GLN A 48 2.71 5.26 7.39
C GLN A 48 3.98 6.00 6.89
N CYS A 49 3.77 7.14 6.22
CA CYS A 49 4.82 7.95 5.61
C CYS A 49 5.70 7.21 4.57
N GLY A 50 5.26 6.07 4.05
CA GLY A 50 5.99 5.32 3.02
C GLY A 50 5.89 5.99 1.64
N ASP A 51 6.94 5.83 0.84
CA ASP A 51 6.90 6.13 -0.59
C ASP A 51 6.53 4.86 -1.36
N LEU A 52 5.28 4.81 -1.80
CA LEU A 52 4.64 3.69 -2.49
C LEU A 52 4.16 4.10 -3.89
N ALA A 53 4.75 5.14 -4.47
CA ALA A 53 4.40 5.59 -5.81
C ALA A 53 4.56 4.42 -6.81
N LEU A 54 3.61 4.27 -7.72
CA LEU A 54 3.58 3.19 -8.73
C LEU A 54 3.50 1.77 -8.15
N ALA A 55 3.27 1.58 -6.85
CA ALA A 55 3.14 0.25 -6.27
C ALA A 55 1.90 -0.49 -6.82
N ASP A 56 2.02 -1.81 -7.01
CA ASP A 56 0.90 -2.69 -7.36
C ASP A 56 0.42 -3.40 -6.09
N PHE A 57 -0.74 -2.98 -5.60
CA PHE A 57 -1.51 -3.60 -4.53
C PHE A 57 -2.80 -4.23 -5.06
N SER A 58 -2.89 -4.49 -6.37
CA SER A 58 -4.10 -5.05 -6.96
C SER A 58 -4.46 -6.37 -6.29
N GLN A 59 -5.75 -6.52 -5.95
CA GLN A 59 -6.29 -7.70 -5.26
C GLN A 59 -5.64 -7.99 -3.89
N ALA A 60 -4.86 -7.07 -3.32
CA ALA A 60 -4.25 -7.24 -2.00
C ALA A 60 -5.28 -7.06 -0.88
N ASN A 61 -5.05 -7.74 0.24
CA ASN A 61 -5.83 -7.56 1.45
C ASN A 61 -5.12 -6.56 2.38
N LEU A 62 -5.56 -5.31 2.37
CA LEU A 62 -5.03 -4.18 3.15
C LEU A 62 -5.98 -3.79 4.29
N ARG A 63 -6.83 -4.72 4.76
CA ARG A 63 -7.78 -4.42 5.82
C ARG A 63 -7.07 -3.90 7.06
N SER A 64 -7.58 -2.82 7.64
CA SER A 64 -7.00 -2.20 8.83
C SER A 64 -5.54 -1.72 8.67
N ALA A 65 -4.99 -1.65 7.44
CA ALA A 65 -3.65 -1.14 7.21
C ALA A 65 -3.55 0.35 7.51
N ASP A 66 -2.37 0.80 7.95
CA ASP A 66 -2.07 2.20 8.20
C ASP A 66 -1.24 2.76 7.03
N LEU A 67 -1.88 3.58 6.19
CA LEU A 67 -1.32 4.25 5.02
C LEU A 67 -1.29 5.78 5.21
N ARG A 68 -1.37 6.27 6.46
CA ARG A 68 -1.37 7.70 6.73
C ARG A 68 -0.11 8.37 6.17
N HIS A 69 -0.28 9.52 5.53
CA HIS A 69 0.82 10.27 4.91
C HIS A 69 1.63 9.49 3.84
N ALA A 70 1.14 8.34 3.37
CA ALA A 70 1.83 7.58 2.34
C ALA A 70 1.72 8.28 0.98
N ASN A 71 2.79 8.22 0.18
CA ASN A 71 2.75 8.59 -1.22
C ASN A 71 2.28 7.37 -2.03
N LEU A 72 1.03 7.37 -2.49
CA LEU A 72 0.41 6.33 -3.32
C LEU A 72 0.15 6.83 -4.75
N LYS A 73 0.88 7.88 -5.19
CA LYS A 73 0.76 8.42 -6.54
C LYS A 73 0.85 7.30 -7.58
N ARG A 74 -0.17 7.21 -8.43
CA ARG A 74 -0.25 6.25 -9.53
C ARG A 74 -0.15 4.77 -9.10
N ALA A 75 -0.40 4.45 -7.83
CA ALA A 75 -0.47 3.07 -7.37
C ALA A 75 -1.70 2.35 -7.97
N ASP A 76 -1.61 1.03 -8.12
CA ASP A 76 -2.75 0.19 -8.48
C ASP A 76 -3.33 -0.49 -7.24
N LEU A 77 -4.53 -0.07 -6.84
CA LEU A 77 -5.33 -0.63 -5.75
C LEU A 77 -6.60 -1.31 -6.30
N THR A 78 -6.62 -1.67 -7.59
CA THR A 78 -7.76 -2.34 -8.23
C THR A 78 -8.11 -3.63 -7.48
N GLU A 79 -9.38 -3.79 -7.12
CA GLU A 79 -9.91 -4.94 -6.36
C GLU A 79 -9.24 -5.15 -4.97
N ALA A 80 -8.47 -4.20 -4.45
CA ALA A 80 -7.90 -4.30 -3.11
C ALA A 80 -8.97 -4.17 -2.02
N ASP A 81 -8.81 -4.89 -0.90
CA ASP A 81 -9.64 -4.70 0.29
C ASP A 81 -8.95 -3.72 1.26
N LEU A 82 -9.38 -2.47 1.25
CA LEU A 82 -8.95 -1.38 2.14
C LEU A 82 -9.95 -1.17 3.29
N SER A 83 -10.83 -2.13 3.59
CA SER A 83 -11.82 -1.96 4.65
C SER A 83 -11.14 -1.66 5.98
N GLN A 84 -11.60 -0.61 6.67
CA GLN A 84 -11.01 -0.09 7.92
C GLN A 84 -9.57 0.44 7.80
N ALA A 85 -8.99 0.53 6.60
CA ALA A 85 -7.66 1.11 6.42
C ALA A 85 -7.66 2.62 6.70
N ASN A 86 -6.52 3.14 7.14
CA ASN A 86 -6.33 4.57 7.36
C ASN A 86 -5.45 5.18 6.27
N LEU A 87 -6.05 5.92 5.34
CA LEU A 87 -5.38 6.62 4.25
C LEU A 87 -5.32 8.14 4.50
N SER A 88 -5.53 8.60 5.74
CA SER A 88 -5.60 10.03 6.04
C SER A 88 -4.29 10.73 5.65
N ASN A 89 -4.39 11.88 4.98
CA ASN A 89 -3.27 12.66 4.45
C ASN A 89 -2.38 11.92 3.44
N SER A 90 -2.83 10.80 2.87
CA SER A 90 -2.11 10.13 1.78
C SER A 90 -2.29 10.87 0.47
N ASP A 91 -1.32 10.70 -0.43
CA ASP A 91 -1.39 11.21 -1.79
C ASP A 91 -1.76 10.08 -2.74
N LEU A 92 -2.99 10.10 -3.25
CA LEU A 92 -3.58 9.12 -4.15
C LEU A 92 -3.72 9.69 -5.57
N TYR A 93 -2.97 10.74 -5.93
CA TYR A 93 -3.05 11.31 -7.27
C TYR A 93 -2.84 10.24 -8.34
N ALA A 94 -3.81 10.13 -9.25
CA ALA A 94 -3.86 9.16 -10.33
C ALA A 94 -3.75 7.67 -9.90
N ALA A 95 -4.02 7.35 -8.63
CA ALA A 95 -4.13 5.96 -8.17
C ALA A 95 -5.36 5.28 -8.79
N GLN A 96 -5.22 4.00 -9.16
CA GLN A 96 -6.33 3.19 -9.67
C GLN A 96 -7.01 2.48 -8.51
N MET A 97 -8.32 2.66 -8.33
CA MET A 97 -9.07 2.03 -7.22
C MET A 97 -10.36 1.37 -7.72
N ARG A 98 -10.38 0.90 -8.96
CA ARG A 98 -11.57 0.26 -9.53
C ARG A 98 -11.90 -1.00 -8.71
N TYR A 99 -13.14 -1.09 -8.24
CA TYR A 99 -13.62 -2.19 -7.37
C TYR A 99 -12.88 -2.33 -6.03
N ALA A 100 -12.10 -1.34 -5.59
CA ALA A 100 -11.53 -1.37 -4.25
C ALA A 100 -12.63 -1.32 -3.18
N LEU A 101 -12.51 -2.17 -2.16
CA LEU A 101 -13.43 -2.16 -1.02
C LEU A 101 -12.91 -1.18 0.02
N MET A 102 -13.71 -0.16 0.36
CA MET A 102 -13.31 0.92 1.29
C MET A 102 -14.28 1.07 2.46
N SER A 103 -14.98 0.00 2.84
CA SER A 103 -15.92 0.03 3.96
C SER A 103 -15.22 0.49 5.24
N GLN A 104 -15.67 1.59 5.82
CA GLN A 104 -15.08 2.21 7.02
C GLN A 104 -13.62 2.70 6.85
N ALA A 105 -13.11 2.83 5.62
CA ALA A 105 -11.80 3.42 5.39
C ALA A 105 -11.79 4.91 5.78
N GLN A 106 -10.68 5.36 6.37
CA GLN A 106 -10.49 6.77 6.74
C GLN A 106 -9.74 7.49 5.62
N LEU A 107 -10.32 8.56 5.08
CA LEU A 107 -9.81 9.32 3.91
C LEU A 107 -9.61 10.80 4.24
N ASN A 108 -9.50 11.16 5.51
CA ASN A 108 -9.40 12.55 5.94
C ASN A 108 -8.18 13.20 5.29
N GLN A 109 -8.39 14.24 4.48
CA GLN A 109 -7.32 14.96 3.76
C GLN A 109 -6.52 14.08 2.78
N ALA A 110 -7.04 12.92 2.37
CA ALA A 110 -6.43 12.16 1.28
C ALA A 110 -6.58 12.96 -0.02
N ASP A 111 -5.46 13.13 -0.73
CA ASP A 111 -5.43 13.91 -1.97
C ASP A 111 -5.63 13.01 -3.19
N PHE A 112 -6.57 13.37 -4.05
CA PHE A 112 -6.84 12.68 -5.32
C PHE A 112 -6.59 13.58 -6.53
N ALA A 113 -6.32 14.87 -6.30
CA ALA A 113 -6.22 15.87 -7.34
C ALA A 113 -4.82 15.85 -8.01
N PRO A 114 -4.73 16.23 -9.29
CA PRO A 114 -3.45 16.61 -9.87
C PRO A 114 -2.84 17.81 -9.15
N GLU A 115 -1.52 17.80 -8.98
CA GLU A 115 -0.72 19.01 -8.68
C GLU A 115 -0.92 20.09 -9.74
#